data_AF-A0A529LP25-F1
#
_entry.id   AF-A0A529LP25-F1
#
_cell.length_a   1.000
_cell.length_b   1.000
_cell.length_c   1.000
_cell.angle_alpha   90.00
_cell.angle_beta   90.00
_cell.angle_gamma   90.00
#
_symmetry.space_group_name_H-M   'P 1'
#
loop_
_entity.id
_entity.type
_entity.pdbx_description
1 polymer ?
#
loop_
_entity_poly.entity_id
_entity_poly.type
_entity_poly.pdbx_seq_one_letter_code
_entity_poly.pdbx_strand_id
1 'polypeptide(L)'
;MLVREETTVLTLQSLRASERQRLRVFLDKASRGRFDAIHLLISGSPQLSAGVAHQARQLAIEEDNIQLRDQHDAGSVRIEAIVYHARPPVCPSYGALPNEESFKQPLGCSTGHNL
;
A
#
# COMPACT_ATOMS: atom_id res chain seq x y z
N MET A 1 9.04 -15.15 -4.84
CA MET A 1 8.50 -13.78 -4.77
C MET A 1 8.58 -13.34 -3.32
N LEU A 2 9.34 -12.27 -3.02
CA LEU A 2 9.41 -11.71 -1.67
C LEU A 2 8.45 -10.51 -1.63
N VAL A 3 7.46 -10.57 -0.75
CA VAL A 3 6.56 -9.44 -0.49
C VAL A 3 7.08 -8.70 0.73
N ARG A 4 7.31 -7.39 0.60
CA ARG A 4 7.69 -6.52 1.71
C ARG A 4 6.50 -5.63 2.07
N GLU A 5 6.11 -5.66 3.34
CA GLU A 5 5.14 -4.72 3.89
C GLU A 5 5.87 -3.42 4.29
N GLU A 6 5.30 -2.28 3.91
CA GLU A 6 5.72 -0.96 4.37
C GLU A 6 4.52 -0.27 5.03
N THR A 7 4.67 0.08 6.32
CA THR A 7 3.62 0.71 7.11
C THR A 7 4.05 2.11 7.52
N THR A 8 3.19 3.09 7.24
CA THR A 8 3.35 4.49 7.63
C THR A 8 2.16 4.91 8.48
N VAL A 9 2.39 5.82 9.43
CA VAL A 9 1.39 6.14 10.46
C VAL A 9 1.14 7.64 10.51
N LEU A 10 -0.12 8.03 10.63
CA LEU A 10 -0.56 9.39 10.89
C LEU A 10 -1.57 9.40 12.05
N THR A 11 -1.40 10.32 12.99
CA THR A 11 -2.40 10.59 14.04
C THR A 11 -3.02 11.96 13.81
N LEU A 12 -4.35 12.03 13.88
CA LEU A 12 -5.14 13.25 13.75
C LEU A 12 -6.03 13.43 14.98
N GLN A 13 -6.23 14.68 15.41
CA GLN A 13 -7.12 15.00 16.54
C GLN A 13 -8.47 15.56 16.08
N SER A 14 -8.54 16.01 14.83
CA SER A 14 -9.73 16.54 14.19
C SER A 14 -9.68 16.35 12.68
N LEU A 15 -10.77 16.69 12.00
CA LEU A 15 -10.81 16.81 10.54
C LEU A 15 -11.12 18.24 10.11
N ARG A 16 -10.45 19.22 10.74
CA ARG A 16 -10.46 20.61 10.27
C ARG A 16 -9.57 20.78 9.03
N ALA A 17 -9.68 21.92 8.35
CA ALA A 17 -9.05 22.15 7.04
C ALA A 17 -7.55 21.76 6.99
N SER A 18 -6.77 22.13 8.01
CA SER A 18 -5.34 21.80 8.10
C SER A 18 -5.10 20.28 8.21
N GLU A 19 -5.85 19.58 9.06
CA GLU A 19 -5.70 18.13 9.25
C GLU A 19 -6.25 17.33 8.06
N ARG A 20 -7.30 17.82 7.38
CA ARG A 20 -7.74 17.25 6.09
C ARG A 20 -6.64 17.32 5.03
N GLN A 21 -5.96 18.46 4.95
CA GLN A 21 -4.84 18.60 4.01
C GLN A 21 -3.67 17.70 4.40
N ARG A 22 -3.36 17.56 5.70
CA ARG A 22 -2.36 16.60 6.18
C ARG A 22 -2.72 15.16 5.84
N LEU A 23 -4.00 14.76 5.99
CA LEU A 23 -4.48 13.44 5.60
C LEU A 23 -4.28 13.20 4.10
N ARG A 24 -4.67 14.16 3.25
CA ARG A 24 -4.50 14.04 1.79
C ARG A 24 -3.01 13.87 1.42
N VAL A 25 -2.14 14.72 1.96
CA VAL A 25 -0.69 14.64 1.70
C VAL A 25 -0.10 13.33 2.21
N PHE A 26 -0.57 12.84 3.37
CA PHE A 26 -0.14 11.56 3.91
C PHE A 26 -0.54 10.40 3.00
N LEU A 27 -1.81 10.33 2.58
CA LEU A 27 -2.31 9.28 1.70
C LEU A 27 -1.62 9.31 0.32
N ASP A 28 -1.39 10.49 -0.24
CA ASP A 28 -0.66 10.66 -1.50
C ASP A 28 0.79 10.15 -1.42
N LYS A 29 1.50 10.51 -0.34
CA LYS A 29 2.86 10.03 -0.11
C LYS A 29 2.93 8.53 0.15
N ALA A 30 1.98 8.01 0.92
CA ALA A 30 1.94 6.59 1.26
C ALA A 30 1.56 5.74 0.04
N SER A 31 0.59 6.18 -0.77
CA SER A 31 0.14 5.45 -1.95
C SER A 31 1.15 5.49 -3.10
N ARG A 32 2.02 6.50 -3.15
CA ARG A 32 2.95 6.74 -4.27
C ARG A 32 2.24 6.74 -5.63
N GLY A 33 1.02 7.27 -5.65
CA GLY A 33 0.15 7.32 -6.84
C GLY A 33 -0.69 6.07 -7.08
N ARG A 34 -0.66 5.07 -6.20
CA ARG A 34 -1.43 3.81 -6.30
C ARG A 34 -2.41 3.68 -5.13
N PHE A 35 -3.48 4.48 -5.16
CA PHE A 35 -4.55 4.43 -4.14
C PHE A 35 -5.35 3.13 -4.16
N ASP A 36 -5.30 2.37 -5.26
CA ASP A 36 -5.89 1.04 -5.39
C ASP A 36 -5.12 -0.03 -4.59
N ALA A 37 -3.84 0.20 -4.30
CA ALA A 37 -2.92 -0.78 -3.69
C ALA A 37 -2.54 -0.45 -2.24
N ILE A 38 -3.22 0.52 -1.62
CA ILE A 38 -3.00 0.93 -0.23
C ILE A 38 -4.08 0.32 0.65
N HIS A 39 -3.69 -0.28 1.77
CA HIS A 39 -4.61 -0.71 2.82
C HIS A 39 -4.53 0.27 4.00
N LEU A 40 -5.69 0.65 4.54
CA LEU A 40 -5.80 1.55 5.67
C LEU A 40 -6.34 0.79 6.89
N LEU A 41 -5.62 0.87 8.01
CA LEU A 41 -6.13 0.52 9.32
C LEU A 41 -6.39 1.81 10.10
N ILE A 42 -7.62 2.00 10.57
CA ILE A 42 -8.05 3.21 11.26
C ILE A 42 -8.58 2.84 12.64
N SER A 43 -8.02 3.45 13.69
CA SER A 43 -8.40 3.21 15.08
C SER A 43 -8.53 4.49 15.91
N GLY A 44 -9.30 4.44 17.00
CA GLY A 44 -9.59 5.59 17.87
C GLY A 44 -11.04 6.08 17.74
N SER A 45 -11.23 7.40 17.67
CA SER A 45 -12.57 8.02 17.67
C SER A 45 -13.48 7.52 16.53
N PRO A 46 -14.68 6.98 16.82
CA PRO A 46 -15.61 6.52 15.78
C PRO A 46 -15.98 7.59 14.77
N GLN A 47 -16.24 8.82 15.24
CA GLN A 47 -16.66 9.93 14.39
C GLN A 47 -15.52 10.40 13.47
N LEU A 48 -14.31 10.53 14.01
CA LEU A 48 -13.16 10.90 13.19
C LEU A 48 -12.78 9.78 12.23
N SER A 49 -12.79 8.52 12.68
CA SER A 49 -12.52 7.35 11.84
C SER A 49 -13.46 7.28 10.63
N ALA A 50 -14.77 7.49 10.84
CA ALA A 50 -15.74 7.54 9.75
C ALA A 50 -15.44 8.70 8.78
N GLY A 51 -15.07 9.87 9.29
CA GLY A 51 -14.68 11.01 8.46
C GLY A 51 -13.40 10.78 7.65
N VAL A 52 -12.40 10.11 8.24
CA VAL A 52 -11.16 9.70 7.55
C VAL A 52 -11.49 8.70 6.44
N ALA A 53 -12.28 7.66 6.76
CA ALA A 53 -12.69 6.66 5.78
C ALA A 53 -13.45 7.28 4.61
N HIS A 54 -14.34 8.25 4.88
CA HIS A 54 -15.04 8.98 3.83
C HIS A 54 -14.07 9.75 2.92
N GLN A 55 -13.06 10.44 3.48
CA GLN A 55 -12.06 11.15 2.67
C GLN A 55 -11.16 10.21 1.88
N ALA A 56 -10.80 9.05 2.44
CA ALA A 56 -10.06 8.02 1.72
C ALA A 56 -10.83 7.52 0.48
N ARG A 57 -12.14 7.27 0.62
CA ARG A 57 -13.00 6.88 -0.53
C ARG A 57 -13.07 7.96 -1.61
N GLN A 58 -13.05 9.24 -1.23
CA GLN A 58 -12.97 10.35 -2.20
C GLN A 58 -11.66 10.37 -3.00
N LEU A 59 -10.62 9.68 -2.53
CA LEU A 59 -9.33 9.52 -3.21
C LEU A 59 -9.22 8.16 -3.94
N ALA A 60 -10.36 7.50 -4.21
CA ALA A 60 -10.44 6.20 -4.89
C ALA A 60 -9.77 5.04 -4.13
N ILE A 61 -9.66 5.13 -2.81
CA ILE A 61 -9.34 3.96 -1.96
C ILE A 61 -10.64 3.17 -1.77
N GLU A 62 -10.65 1.92 -2.22
CA GLU A 62 -11.81 1.03 -2.12
C GLU A 62 -12.19 0.72 -0.68
N GLU A 63 -13.47 0.46 -0.43
CA GLU A 63 -13.98 0.18 0.92
C GLU A 63 -13.34 -1.07 1.53
N ASP A 64 -13.08 -2.10 0.72
CA ASP A 64 -12.43 -3.35 1.14
C ASP A 64 -10.98 -3.13 1.61
N ASN A 65 -10.36 -2.03 1.19
CA ASN A 65 -9.03 -1.63 1.61
C ASN A 65 -9.03 -0.79 2.89
N ILE A 66 -10.20 -0.48 3.48
CA ILE A 66 -10.32 0.34 4.69
C ILE A 66 -10.89 -0.49 5.84
N GLN A 67 -10.10 -0.68 6.88
CA GLN A 67 -10.54 -1.39 8.08
C GLN A 67 -10.62 -0.46 9.28
N LEU A 68 -11.80 -0.42 9.92
CA LEU A 68 -12.03 0.27 11.17
C LEU A 68 -11.84 -0.73 12.33
N ARG A 69 -10.86 -0.48 13.21
CA ARG A 69 -10.58 -1.34 14.37
C ARG A 69 -10.44 -0.51 15.64
N ASP A 70 -10.57 -1.16 16.79
CA ASP A 70 -10.35 -0.55 18.12
C ASP A 70 -11.00 0.83 18.25
N GLN A 71 -12.29 0.89 17.86
CA GLN A 71 -13.06 2.12 17.88
C GLN A 71 -13.49 2.41 19.31
N HIS A 72 -12.94 3.47 19.88
CA HIS A 72 -13.18 3.88 21.24
C HIS A 72 -13.26 5.40 21.30
N ASP A 73 -13.93 5.94 22.31
CA ASP A 73 -14.11 7.39 22.44
C ASP A 73 -12.80 8.07 22.90
N ALA A 74 -11.84 8.16 21.97
CA ALA A 74 -10.61 8.91 22.11
C ALA A 74 -10.73 10.25 21.39
N GLY A 75 -10.03 11.26 21.88
CA GLY A 75 -9.91 12.56 21.20
C GLY A 75 -9.04 12.55 19.94
N SER A 76 -8.71 11.38 19.39
CA SER A 76 -7.86 11.25 18.20
C SER A 76 -8.15 9.98 17.41
N VAL A 77 -7.67 9.96 16.17
CA VAL A 77 -7.69 8.82 15.27
C VAL A 77 -6.26 8.53 14.79
N ARG A 78 -5.88 7.26 14.78
CA ARG A 78 -4.63 6.77 14.22
C ARG A 78 -4.93 6.06 12.90
N ILE A 79 -4.23 6.44 11.86
CA ILE A 79 -4.31 5.88 10.52
C ILE A 79 -2.98 5.19 10.22
N GLU A 80 -3.03 3.91 9.90
CA GLU A 80 -1.90 3.15 9.37
C GLU A 80 -2.15 2.90 7.88
N ALA A 81 -1.24 3.38 7.05
CA ALA A 81 -1.21 3.11 5.63
C ALA A 81 -0.19 2.01 5.34
N ILE A 82 -0.68 0.90 4.83
CA ILE A 82 0.08 -0.32 4.55
C ILE A 82 0.13 -0.52 3.05
N VAL A 83 1.34 -0.71 2.52
CA VAL A 83 1.57 -1.01 1.10
C VAL A 83 2.41 -2.28 0.98
N TYR A 84 1.96 -3.20 0.13
CA TYR A 84 2.65 -4.44 -0.17
C TYR A 84 3.50 -4.31 -1.44
N HIS A 85 4.81 -4.41 -1.29
CA HIS A 85 5.76 -4.38 -2.40
C HIS A 85 6.13 -5.80 -2.80
N ALA A 86 5.66 -6.25 -3.95
CA ALA A 86 6.14 -7.47 -4.57
C ALA A 86 7.49 -7.22 -5.27
N ARG A 87 8.56 -7.84 -4.78
CA ARG A 87 9.84 -7.82 -5.51
C ARG A 87 9.85 -8.93 -6.56
N PRO A 88 10.14 -8.61 -7.83
CA PRO A 88 10.34 -9.63 -8.85
C PRO A 88 11.50 -10.55 -8.43
N PRO A 89 11.45 -11.84 -8.79
CA PRO A 89 12.57 -12.74 -8.54
C PRO A 89 13.81 -12.21 -9.27
N VAL A 90 14.98 -12.32 -8.63
CA VAL A 90 16.26 -12.02 -9.28
C VAL A 90 16.49 -13.13 -10.31
N CYS A 91 16.39 -12.80 -11.60
CA CYS A 91 16.74 -13.74 -12.66
C CYS A 91 18.27 -13.83 -12.77
N PRO A 92 18.87 -15.03 -12.72
CA PRO A 92 20.29 -15.19 -13.05
C PRO A 92 20.52 -14.78 -14.51
N SER A 93 21.56 -13.98 -14.77
CA SER A 93 22.02 -13.70 -16.12
C SER A 93 22.73 -14.95 -16.66
N TYR A 94 22.02 -15.81 -17.37
CA TYR A 94 22.66 -16.89 -18.12
C TYR A 94 23.33 -16.28 -19.36
N GLY A 95 24.64 -16.01 -19.26
CA GLY A 95 25.48 -15.86 -20.46
C GLY A 95 25.41 -17.17 -21.25
N ALA A 96 25.35 -17.07 -22.58
CA ALA A 96 25.16 -18.19 -23.50
C ALA A 96 26.05 -19.40 -23.14
N LEU A 97 25.44 -20.45 -22.58
CA LEU A 97 26.09 -21.73 -22.37
C LEU A 97 25.77 -22.61 -23.59
N PRO A 98 26.78 -23.11 -24.31
CA PRO A 98 26.56 -24.10 -25.36
C PRO A 98 26.30 -25.45 -24.69
N ASN A 99 25.38 -26.22 -25.29
CA ASN A 99 25.00 -27.60 -25.02
C ASN A 99 23.90 -27.83 -23.98
N GLU A 100 22.70 -28.07 -24.51
CA GLU A 100 22.01 -29.36 -24.44
C GLU A 100 22.19 -30.13 -23.13
N GLU A 101 21.38 -29.83 -22.11
CA GLU A 101 20.67 -30.82 -21.30
C GLU A 101 19.58 -30.12 -20.47
N SER A 102 18.32 -30.45 -20.78
CA SER A 102 17.13 -30.35 -19.92
C SER A 102 17.08 -29.18 -18.90
N PHE A 103 16.96 -27.95 -19.39
CA PHE A 103 16.55 -26.84 -18.53
C PHE A 103 15.02 -26.89 -18.36
N LYS A 104 14.55 -27.34 -17.18
CA LYS A 104 13.21 -26.98 -16.71
C LYS A 104 13.15 -25.46 -16.66
N GLN A 105 12.49 -24.86 -17.65
CA GLN A 105 12.27 -23.43 -17.75
C GLN A 105 11.67 -22.93 -16.42
N PRO A 106 12.36 -22.07 -15.64
CA PRO A 106 11.73 -21.46 -14.49
C PRO A 106 10.63 -20.54 -15.03
N LEU A 107 9.37 -20.94 -14.80
CA LEU A 107 8.19 -20.12 -15.08
C LEU A 107 8.40 -18.74 -14.46
N GLY A 108 8.71 -17.71 -15.26
CA GLY A 108 8.77 -16.32 -14.79
C GLY A 108 9.90 -15.42 -15.30
N CYS A 109 10.92 -15.91 -15.99
CA CYS A 109 11.95 -15.04 -16.59
C CYS A 109 11.78 -15.03 -18.12
N SER A 110 11.21 -13.96 -18.67
CA SER A 110 11.14 -13.75 -20.12
C SER A 110 12.45 -13.16 -20.62
N THR A 111 13.10 -13.83 -21.58
CA THR A 111 14.32 -13.37 -22.28
C THR A 111 14.02 -12.34 -23.37
N GLY A 112 13.08 -11.41 -23.12
CA GLY A 112 12.77 -10.33 -24.04
C GLY A 112 13.88 -9.28 -24.06
N HIS A 113 14.91 -9.50 -24.86
CA HIS A 113 15.73 -8.41 -25.40
C HIS A 113 14.80 -7.57 -26.29
N ASN A 114 14.48 -6.35 -25.87
CA ASN A 114 13.99 -5.34 -26.79
C ASN A 114 15.18 -4.94 -27.67
N LEU A 115 15.16 -5.38 -28.93
CA LEU A 115 15.93 -4.79 -30.03
C LEU A 115 15.15 -3.59 -30.58
#